data_AF-A0A7X1VMZ4-F1
#
_entry.id   AF-A0A7X1VMZ4-F1
#
_cell.length_a   1.000
_cell.length_b   1.000
_cell.length_c   1.000
_cell.angle_alpha   90.00
_cell.angle_beta   90.00
_cell.angle_gamma   90.00
#
_symmetry.space_group_name_H-M   'P 1'
#
loop_
_entity.id
_entity.type
_entity.pdbx_description
1 polymer ?
#
loop_
_entity_poly.entity_id
_entity_poly.type
_entity_poly.pdbx_seq_one_letter_code
_entity_poly.pdbx_strand_id
1 'polypeptide(L)'
;MLQICTGKLFSKDIEYRNNLKGIIYTNLKLLRDEKIQTKAGSIVYAENASSPNTVIYEIEELIEESESKPGLLISHGINSLILDFSAILSFALNCTASPSHSLTERLLSEQEGVSTQRSPNKMFKTVFDKNIFCSEESQKFFINFTNHLIGLERKTYIGVMSSIRTYVTGMHRIADDFELAYTLLVASIESLAQNFDGHQSTWEDYDQNKKKIIDEALKGCEEDISVKVREAILSIEHTSLRKRFQAFALEHVSPTFFREEADFAINPISRLDLPTALNNAYQARSKYVHNLIKLPKQLTLAKYSEFCIIKDKRWLTLQGLSRLARHVIIQFVMKQETVENEPYDYSLERSNILQVHLAPQYWIAAPDFSEGAGIQKLEGFLSQLKECLTNTPNASVTDLTNVLDEFESRIDTLKQVDKKAFLALYILYNAYLNKSFENREVRVKKVKRFIAKHENKISNPCVEGLIVTSLLTLPFEWNIEVHDKYLKQYFRERDKKLKIRCPDIFESGMILQLAERYREAGNAKKALELIEMAVENLPSHQGLRHFEIEYKQQPQPIDSKEILFPKNEEIIT
;
A
#
# COMPACT_ATOMS: atom_id res chain seq x y z
N MET A 1 10.88 -13.33 3.95
CA MET A 1 11.88 -14.21 3.33
C MET A 1 12.32 -15.35 4.23
N LEU A 2 12.63 -15.13 5.52
CA LEU A 2 13.13 -16.21 6.40
C LEU A 2 12.33 -17.51 6.34
N GLN A 3 11.00 -17.47 6.44
CA GLN A 3 10.17 -18.67 6.34
C GLN A 3 10.24 -19.36 4.96
N ILE A 4 10.31 -18.60 3.87
CA ILE A 4 10.43 -19.16 2.50
C ILE A 4 11.73 -19.97 2.40
N CYS A 5 12.84 -19.40 2.85
CA CYS A 5 14.17 -20.01 2.76
C CYS A 5 14.34 -21.31 3.57
N THR A 6 13.36 -21.67 4.41
CA THR A 6 13.35 -22.95 5.14
C THR A 6 12.78 -24.12 4.34
N GLY A 7 12.27 -23.87 3.13
CA GLY A 7 11.64 -24.89 2.29
C GLY A 7 10.19 -25.20 2.66
N LYS A 8 9.68 -24.66 3.77
CA LYS A 8 8.30 -24.87 4.24
C LYS A 8 7.22 -24.56 3.19
N LEU A 9 7.46 -23.59 2.32
CA LEU A 9 6.45 -23.08 1.38
C LEU A 9 6.60 -23.66 -0.03
N PHE A 10 7.54 -24.58 -0.23
CA PHE A 10 7.86 -25.09 -1.55
C PHE A 10 6.78 -26.05 -2.03
N SER A 11 6.41 -25.90 -3.30
CA SER A 11 5.58 -26.84 -4.04
C SER A 11 6.42 -27.87 -4.80
N LYS A 12 7.72 -27.60 -5.00
CA LYS A 12 8.69 -28.40 -5.74
C LYS A 12 9.93 -28.73 -4.89
N ASP A 13 10.82 -29.52 -5.47
CA ASP A 13 12.08 -29.90 -4.83
C ASP A 13 13.06 -28.72 -4.72
N ILE A 14 14.06 -28.91 -3.86
CA ILE A 14 15.12 -27.94 -3.60
C ILE A 14 16.16 -28.01 -4.73
N GLU A 15 16.39 -26.89 -5.41
CA GLU A 15 17.40 -26.78 -6.48
C GLU A 15 18.77 -26.38 -5.90
N TYR A 16 18.82 -25.34 -5.05
CA TYR A 16 20.06 -24.82 -4.47
C TYR A 16 20.02 -24.73 -2.95
N ARG A 17 21.21 -24.87 -2.34
CA ARG A 17 21.47 -24.69 -0.92
C ARG A 17 22.64 -23.73 -0.75
N ASN A 18 22.40 -22.56 -0.17
CA ASN A 18 23.42 -21.54 0.04
C ASN A 18 23.69 -21.34 1.52
N ASN A 19 24.97 -21.25 1.91
CA ASN A 19 25.33 -20.86 3.27
C ASN A 19 25.63 -19.37 3.31
N LEU A 20 24.71 -18.60 3.89
CA LEU A 20 24.81 -17.15 3.98
C LEU A 20 25.28 -16.73 5.37
N LYS A 21 26.11 -15.68 5.42
CA LYS A 21 26.61 -15.10 6.67
C LYS A 21 26.37 -13.60 6.70
N GLY A 22 25.98 -13.10 7.87
CA GLY A 22 25.70 -11.70 8.13
C GLY A 22 26.21 -11.27 9.49
N ILE A 23 26.36 -9.96 9.68
CA ILE A 23 26.87 -9.36 10.92
C ILE A 23 25.73 -8.61 11.60
N ILE A 24 25.50 -8.91 12.87
CA ILE A 24 24.53 -8.19 13.70
C ILE A 24 25.27 -7.58 14.89
N TYR A 25 25.04 -6.29 15.12
CA TYR A 25 25.57 -5.55 16.25
C TYR A 25 24.53 -5.52 17.37
N THR A 26 24.94 -5.85 18.60
CA THR A 26 24.03 -5.99 19.74
C THR A 26 24.68 -5.67 21.09
N ASN A 27 23.86 -5.38 22.10
CA ASN A 27 24.28 -5.36 23.51
C ASN A 27 24.23 -6.75 24.19
N LEU A 28 23.82 -7.80 23.47
CA LEU A 28 23.80 -9.15 24.00
C LEU A 28 25.23 -9.69 24.20
N LYS A 29 25.46 -10.37 25.31
CA LYS A 29 26.65 -11.17 25.61
C LYS A 29 26.26 -12.63 25.70
N LEU A 30 26.85 -13.43 24.82
CA LEU A 30 26.77 -14.87 24.81
C LEU A 30 27.96 -15.45 25.57
N LEU A 31 27.85 -16.69 26.06
CA LEU A 31 29.00 -17.42 26.56
C LEU A 31 29.97 -17.71 25.40
N ARG A 32 31.28 -17.63 25.67
CA ARG A 32 32.31 -17.87 24.63
C ARG A 32 32.13 -19.28 24.05
N ASP A 33 32.30 -19.40 22.73
CA ASP A 33 32.19 -20.63 21.93
C ASP A 33 30.79 -21.24 21.80
N GLU A 34 29.74 -20.58 22.30
CA GLU A 34 28.38 -21.08 22.17
C GLU A 34 27.74 -20.68 20.82
N LYS A 35 27.28 -21.70 20.07
CA LYS A 35 26.48 -21.53 18.85
C LYS A 35 25.01 -21.80 19.16
N ILE A 36 24.17 -20.77 19.02
CA ILE A 36 22.71 -20.90 19.21
C ILE A 36 22.07 -21.17 17.85
N GLN A 37 21.46 -22.35 17.69
CA GLN A 37 20.84 -22.79 16.44
C GLN A 37 19.30 -22.72 16.52
N THR A 38 18.67 -22.14 15.50
CA THR A 38 17.21 -22.08 15.31
C THR A 38 16.82 -22.52 13.89
N LYS A 39 15.52 -22.72 13.60
CA LYS A 39 14.98 -22.92 12.24
C LYS A 39 15.21 -21.70 11.34
N ALA A 40 15.41 -20.50 11.91
CA ALA A 40 15.67 -19.26 11.16
C ALA A 40 17.18 -18.96 10.99
N GLY A 41 18.06 -19.93 11.27
CA GLY A 41 19.52 -19.78 11.26
C GLY A 41 20.12 -19.77 12.66
N SER A 42 21.39 -19.42 12.75
CA SER A 42 22.20 -19.54 13.96
C SER A 42 23.02 -18.30 14.24
N ILE A 43 23.35 -18.08 15.51
CA ILE A 43 24.24 -17.01 15.93
C ILE A 43 25.45 -17.55 16.66
N VAL A 44 26.60 -16.95 16.37
CA VAL A 44 27.89 -17.22 17.01
C VAL A 44 28.46 -15.90 17.50
N TYR A 45 28.97 -15.89 18.73
CA TYR A 45 29.61 -14.71 19.29
C TYR A 45 30.93 -14.41 18.58
N ALA A 46 31.13 -13.16 18.13
CA ALA A 46 32.41 -12.67 17.66
C ALA A 46 33.03 -11.76 18.72
N GLU A 47 34.21 -12.12 19.19
CA GLU A 47 34.92 -11.33 20.19
C GLU A 47 35.35 -9.98 19.61
N ASN A 48 34.85 -8.89 20.17
CA ASN A 48 35.19 -7.53 19.80
C ASN A 48 35.69 -6.74 21.02
N ALA A 49 36.71 -5.91 20.82
CA ALA A 49 37.26 -5.02 21.84
C ALA A 49 36.39 -3.76 22.07
N SER A 50 35.53 -3.41 21.12
CA SER A 50 34.66 -2.21 21.16
C SER A 50 33.17 -2.58 21.28
N SER A 51 32.40 -1.72 21.93
CA SER A 51 30.93 -1.78 21.97
C SER A 51 30.37 -1.05 20.74
N PRO A 52 29.27 -1.53 20.11
CA PRO A 52 28.46 -2.71 20.43
C PRO A 52 29.14 -4.06 20.14
N ASN A 53 28.70 -5.11 20.84
CA ASN A 53 29.18 -6.48 20.58
C ASN A 53 28.74 -6.93 19.18
N THR A 54 29.45 -7.88 18.59
CA THR A 54 29.11 -8.45 17.29
C THR A 54 28.74 -9.93 17.43
N VAL A 55 27.65 -10.32 16.77
CA VAL A 55 27.31 -11.71 16.55
C VAL A 55 27.26 -12.00 15.04
N ILE A 56 27.80 -13.14 14.65
CA ILE A 56 27.74 -13.64 13.28
C ILE A 56 26.45 -14.44 13.15
N TYR A 57 25.60 -14.03 12.22
CA TYR A 57 24.40 -14.74 11.82
C TYR A 57 24.70 -15.66 10.64
N GLU A 58 24.42 -16.95 10.76
CA GLU A 58 24.61 -17.95 9.70
C GLU A 58 23.28 -18.64 9.39
N ILE A 59 22.91 -18.76 8.12
CA ILE A 59 21.70 -19.45 7.67
C ILE A 59 21.97 -20.29 6.42
N GLU A 60 21.42 -21.50 6.38
CA GLU A 60 21.27 -22.27 5.15
C GLU A 60 20.00 -21.77 4.44
N GLU A 61 20.18 -21.13 3.30
CA GLU A 61 19.10 -20.72 2.41
C GLU A 61 18.81 -21.86 1.42
N LEU A 62 17.56 -22.32 1.42
CA LEU A 62 17.03 -23.23 0.40
C LEU A 62 16.37 -22.43 -0.73
N ILE A 63 16.57 -22.87 -1.97
CA ILE A 63 15.94 -22.31 -3.17
C ILE A 63 15.13 -23.41 -3.87
N GLU A 64 13.86 -23.11 -4.16
CA GLU A 64 12.96 -24.01 -4.89
C GLU A 64 13.25 -24.01 -6.38
N GLU A 65 13.11 -25.18 -7.00
CA GLU A 65 13.21 -25.36 -8.45
C GLU A 65 12.26 -24.45 -9.23
N SER A 66 12.80 -23.69 -10.19
CA SER A 66 11.98 -22.84 -11.06
C SER A 66 11.50 -23.60 -12.30
N GLU A 67 10.24 -23.38 -12.70
CA GLU A 67 9.78 -23.76 -14.03
C GLU A 67 10.57 -23.00 -15.08
N SER A 68 11.05 -23.68 -16.12
CA SER A 68 11.87 -23.16 -17.24
C SER A 68 11.29 -21.87 -17.84
N LYS A 69 11.56 -20.75 -17.18
CA LYS A 69 11.21 -19.38 -17.54
C LYS A 69 12.50 -18.57 -17.49
N PRO A 70 12.66 -17.55 -18.34
CA PRO A 70 13.87 -16.74 -18.35
C PRO A 70 14.06 -16.03 -17.00
N GLY A 71 15.21 -16.29 -16.35
CA GLY A 71 15.60 -15.72 -15.05
C GLY A 71 15.97 -16.81 -14.04
N LEU A 72 17.27 -16.99 -13.78
CA LEU A 72 17.77 -17.96 -12.79
C LEU A 72 17.93 -17.26 -11.43
N LEU A 73 17.17 -17.72 -10.43
CA LEU A 73 17.35 -17.27 -9.05
C LEU A 73 18.33 -18.19 -8.34
N ILE A 74 19.53 -17.68 -8.05
CA ILE A 74 20.58 -18.46 -7.38
C ILE A 74 20.58 -18.21 -5.86
N SER A 75 20.21 -17.01 -5.40
CA SER A 75 20.12 -16.64 -3.97
C SER A 75 19.29 -15.37 -3.78
N HIS A 76 18.60 -15.23 -2.64
CA HIS A 76 17.94 -13.99 -2.23
C HIS A 76 18.90 -13.00 -1.54
N GLY A 77 20.08 -13.48 -1.14
CA GLY A 77 21.10 -12.71 -0.44
C GLY A 77 20.78 -12.41 1.03
N ILE A 78 21.83 -12.28 1.84
CA ILE A 78 21.71 -12.12 3.31
C ILE A 78 20.91 -10.87 3.72
N ASN A 79 20.97 -9.80 2.93
CA ASN A 79 20.26 -8.55 3.21
C ASN A 79 18.75 -8.72 3.33
N SER A 80 18.18 -9.69 2.60
CA SER A 80 16.75 -10.00 2.64
C SER A 80 16.31 -10.76 3.91
N LEU A 81 17.27 -11.31 4.67
CA LEU A 81 17.04 -12.20 5.81
C LEU A 81 17.46 -11.54 7.14
N ILE A 82 18.58 -10.81 7.13
CA ILE A 82 19.23 -10.30 8.34
C ILE A 82 18.39 -9.27 9.10
N LEU A 83 17.59 -8.45 8.40
CA LEU A 83 16.69 -7.49 9.04
C LEU A 83 15.58 -8.19 9.82
N ASP A 84 15.04 -9.28 9.28
CA ASP A 84 14.01 -10.06 9.96
C ASP A 84 14.58 -10.79 11.16
N PHE A 85 15.74 -11.41 10.98
CA PHE A 85 16.37 -12.16 12.05
C PHE A 85 16.83 -11.24 13.19
N SER A 86 17.39 -10.07 12.87
CA SER A 86 17.75 -9.06 13.89
C SER A 86 16.53 -8.51 14.64
N ALA A 87 15.38 -8.37 13.98
CA ALA A 87 14.13 -8.01 14.64
C ALA A 87 13.64 -9.11 15.58
N ILE A 88 13.68 -10.39 15.16
CA ILE A 88 13.34 -11.54 16.02
C ILE A 88 14.28 -11.60 17.22
N LEU A 89 15.59 -11.44 17.01
CA LEU A 89 16.60 -11.45 18.07
C LEU A 89 16.35 -10.33 19.09
N SER A 90 16.18 -9.09 18.62
CA SER A 90 15.88 -7.92 19.48
C SER A 90 14.61 -8.14 20.29
N PHE A 91 13.55 -8.62 19.64
CA PHE A 91 12.25 -8.85 20.25
C PHE A 91 12.29 -9.98 21.28
N ALA A 92 12.79 -11.15 20.89
CA ALA A 92 12.73 -12.36 21.70
C ALA A 92 13.68 -12.29 22.91
N LEU A 93 14.88 -11.71 22.77
CA LEU A 93 15.83 -11.57 23.88
C LEU A 93 15.75 -10.22 24.60
N ASN A 94 14.79 -9.37 24.21
CA ASN A 94 14.59 -8.03 24.79
C ASN A 94 15.89 -7.21 24.80
N CYS A 95 16.62 -7.26 23.68
CA CYS A 95 17.90 -6.61 23.48
C CYS A 95 17.84 -5.65 22.27
N THR A 96 18.90 -4.88 22.07
CA THR A 96 19.07 -4.10 20.84
C THR A 96 19.92 -4.93 19.88
N ALA A 97 19.39 -5.28 18.70
CA ALA A 97 20.13 -5.97 17.66
C ALA A 97 19.81 -5.39 16.27
N SER A 98 20.84 -5.02 15.51
CA SER A 98 20.69 -4.46 14.17
C SER A 98 21.91 -4.78 13.30
N PRO A 99 21.74 -4.94 11.98
CA PRO A 99 22.87 -4.96 11.06
C PRO A 99 23.59 -3.60 10.94
N SER A 100 23.00 -2.51 11.45
CA SER A 100 23.62 -1.18 11.44
C SER A 100 24.40 -0.90 12.73
N HIS A 101 25.72 -0.79 12.61
CA HIS A 101 26.58 -0.41 13.74
C HIS A 101 26.18 0.94 14.34
N SER A 102 26.00 1.97 13.49
CA SER A 102 25.70 3.33 13.93
C SER A 102 24.36 3.44 14.67
N LEU A 103 23.35 2.70 14.23
CA LEU A 103 22.07 2.64 14.95
C LEU A 103 22.23 2.03 16.34
N THR A 104 22.88 0.87 16.42
CA THR A 104 23.08 0.15 17.68
C THR A 104 23.94 0.97 18.65
N GLU A 105 25.07 1.51 18.18
CA GLU A 105 25.95 2.38 18.97
C GLU A 105 25.21 3.58 19.56
N ARG A 106 24.43 4.27 18.73
CA ARG A 106 23.63 5.43 19.16
C ARG A 106 22.63 5.08 20.24
N LEU A 107 21.89 3.97 20.08
CA LEU A 107 20.88 3.53 21.04
C LEU A 107 21.47 3.07 22.39
N LEU A 108 22.70 2.53 22.37
CA LEU A 108 23.41 2.06 23.56
C LEU A 108 24.31 3.13 24.19
N SER A 109 24.53 4.24 23.50
CA SER A 109 25.30 5.37 24.01
C SER A 109 24.56 6.10 25.14
N GLU A 110 25.30 6.91 25.90
CA GLU A 110 24.72 7.82 26.89
C GLU A 110 24.28 9.16 26.29
N GLN A 111 24.28 9.30 24.96
CA GLN A 111 23.86 10.52 24.28
C GLN A 111 22.37 10.76 24.47
N GLU A 112 22.00 12.04 24.59
CA GLU A 112 20.60 12.44 24.70
C GLU A 112 19.89 12.33 23.36
N GLY A 113 18.67 11.78 23.39
CA GLY A 113 17.79 11.78 22.22
C GLY A 113 17.35 13.20 21.84
N VAL A 114 17.16 13.43 20.55
CA VAL A 114 16.81 14.75 19.98
C VAL A 114 15.45 15.24 20.52
N SER A 115 14.47 14.33 20.67
CA SER A 115 13.13 14.67 21.17
C SER A 115 12.96 14.50 22.68
N THR A 116 13.72 13.61 23.31
CA THR A 116 13.52 13.21 24.71
C THR A 116 14.42 13.96 25.69
N GLN A 117 15.52 14.59 25.23
CA GLN A 117 16.57 15.19 26.08
C GLN A 117 17.07 14.21 27.15
N ARG A 118 17.01 12.90 26.86
CA ARG A 118 17.38 11.81 27.76
C ARG A 118 17.99 10.68 26.95
N SER A 119 18.93 9.96 27.57
CA SER A 119 19.48 8.75 26.97
C SER A 119 18.45 7.61 26.99
N PRO A 120 18.40 6.75 25.96
CA PRO A 120 17.45 5.64 25.88
C PRO A 120 17.46 4.71 27.12
N ASN A 121 18.65 4.45 27.68
CA ASN A 121 18.83 3.63 28.89
C ASN A 121 18.25 4.24 30.18
N LYS A 122 17.90 5.52 30.19
CA LYS A 122 17.18 6.17 31.31
C LYS A 122 15.67 6.02 31.19
N MET A 123 15.18 5.62 30.01
CA MET A 123 13.76 5.49 29.71
C MET A 123 13.31 4.04 29.79
N PHE A 124 14.14 3.13 29.29
CA PHE A 124 13.91 1.69 29.33
C PHE A 124 14.94 0.99 30.19
N LYS A 125 14.45 0.04 31.00
CA LYS A 125 15.30 -0.92 31.69
C LYS A 125 15.55 -2.11 30.75
N THR A 126 16.76 -2.66 30.75
CA THR A 126 17.15 -3.86 30.00
C THR A 126 17.45 -3.62 28.51
N VAL A 127 16.50 -3.19 27.68
CA VAL A 127 16.66 -3.19 26.20
C VAL A 127 17.89 -2.41 25.72
N PHE A 128 18.17 -1.26 26.35
CA PHE A 128 19.30 -0.38 26.02
C PHE A 128 20.41 -0.42 27.09
N ASP A 129 20.40 -1.43 27.96
CA ASP A 129 21.50 -1.63 28.91
C ASP A 129 22.78 -1.95 28.11
N LYS A 130 23.94 -1.46 28.58
CA LYS A 130 25.21 -1.63 27.83
C LYS A 130 25.56 -3.09 27.55
N ASN A 131 25.19 -3.99 28.46
CA ASN A 131 25.43 -5.42 28.34
C ASN A 131 24.23 -6.20 28.90
N ILE A 132 23.69 -7.12 28.10
CA ILE A 132 22.65 -8.08 28.51
C ILE A 132 23.26 -9.47 28.42
N PHE A 133 23.34 -10.20 29.53
CA PHE A 133 23.83 -11.59 29.51
C PHE A 133 22.69 -12.53 29.10
N CYS A 134 22.95 -13.38 28.10
CA CYS A 134 22.03 -14.42 27.70
C CYS A 134 22.12 -15.59 28.68
N SER A 135 21.07 -15.81 29.48
CA SER A 135 20.97 -17.01 30.32
C SER A 135 20.57 -18.23 29.50
N GLU A 136 20.84 -19.44 30.02
CA GLU A 136 20.38 -20.69 29.39
C GLU A 136 18.86 -20.71 29.15
N GLU A 137 18.07 -20.16 30.09
CA GLU A 137 16.62 -20.04 29.96
C GLU A 137 16.23 -19.10 28.80
N SER A 138 16.91 -17.96 28.68
CA SER A 138 16.68 -16.99 27.61
C SER A 138 17.00 -17.59 26.24
N GLN A 139 18.08 -18.38 26.16
CA GLN A 139 18.46 -19.11 24.96
C GLN A 139 17.43 -20.18 24.58
N LYS A 140 16.98 -21.01 25.53
CA LYS A 140 15.92 -22.00 25.28
C LYS A 140 14.63 -21.33 24.82
N PHE A 141 14.26 -20.20 25.44
CA PHE A 141 13.12 -19.39 25.01
C PHE A 141 13.30 -18.88 23.58
N PHE A 142 14.45 -18.31 23.24
CA PHE A 142 14.73 -17.79 21.90
C PHE A 142 14.64 -18.86 20.82
N ILE A 143 15.21 -20.05 21.07
CA ILE A 143 15.13 -21.19 20.16
C ILE A 143 13.67 -21.61 19.97
N ASN A 144 12.93 -21.81 21.08
CA ASN A 144 11.54 -22.25 21.03
C ASN A 144 10.65 -21.24 20.28
N PHE A 145 10.72 -19.96 20.68
CA PHE A 145 9.95 -18.89 20.07
C PHE A 145 10.24 -18.74 18.57
N THR A 146 11.52 -18.75 18.18
CA THR A 146 11.91 -18.59 16.77
C THR A 146 11.44 -19.78 15.93
N ASN A 147 11.57 -21.00 16.45
CA ASN A 147 11.13 -22.20 15.75
C ASN A 147 9.60 -22.22 15.58
N HIS A 148 8.86 -21.86 16.64
CA HIS A 148 7.40 -21.75 16.60
C HIS A 148 6.94 -20.68 15.61
N LEU A 149 7.59 -19.52 15.62
CA LEU A 149 7.34 -18.42 14.69
C LEU A 149 7.51 -18.85 13.23
N ILE A 150 8.60 -19.53 12.89
CA ILE A 150 8.82 -20.06 11.53
C ILE A 150 7.76 -21.11 11.16
N GLY A 151 7.29 -21.87 12.15
CA GLY A 151 6.25 -22.90 11.99
C GLY A 151 4.83 -22.38 11.75
N LEU A 152 4.54 -21.09 11.97
CA LEU A 152 3.19 -20.53 11.77
C LEU A 152 2.73 -20.60 10.31
N GLU A 153 1.42 -20.69 10.06
CA GLU A 153 0.83 -20.51 8.70
C GLU A 153 1.33 -19.21 8.04
N ARG A 154 1.50 -19.18 6.71
CA ARG A 154 2.08 -18.04 5.98
C ARG A 154 1.40 -16.72 6.31
N LYS A 155 0.06 -16.71 6.29
CA LYS A 155 -0.75 -15.52 6.60
C LYS A 155 -0.44 -14.98 8.00
N THR A 156 -0.43 -15.86 8.98
CA THR A 156 -0.16 -15.52 10.39
C THR A 156 1.30 -15.09 10.60
N TYR A 157 2.24 -15.78 9.97
CA TYR A 157 3.66 -15.41 9.99
C TYR A 157 3.90 -13.98 9.47
N ILE A 158 3.31 -13.60 8.33
CA ILE A 158 3.44 -12.25 7.77
C ILE A 158 2.90 -11.20 8.75
N GLY A 159 1.72 -11.45 9.32
CA GLY A 159 1.09 -10.55 10.30
C GLY A 159 1.93 -10.37 11.56
N VAL A 160 2.43 -11.47 12.14
CA VAL A 160 3.29 -11.47 13.32
C VAL A 160 4.63 -10.78 13.04
N MET A 161 5.30 -11.10 11.93
CA MET A 161 6.56 -10.44 11.59
C MET A 161 6.39 -8.94 11.38
N SER A 162 5.29 -8.51 10.77
CA SER A 162 4.94 -7.09 10.68
C SER A 162 4.80 -6.44 12.07
N SER A 163 4.11 -7.12 13.00
CA SER A 163 3.97 -6.68 14.39
C SER A 163 5.32 -6.58 15.13
N ILE A 164 6.16 -7.62 15.04
CA ILE A 164 7.51 -7.66 15.64
C ILE A 164 8.39 -6.55 15.08
N ARG A 165 8.43 -6.37 13.74
CA ARG A 165 9.20 -5.29 13.10
C ARG A 165 8.71 -3.92 13.56
N THR A 166 7.39 -3.73 13.68
CA THR A 166 6.78 -2.48 14.15
C THR A 166 7.18 -2.19 15.60
N TYR A 167 7.12 -3.19 16.48
CA TYR A 167 7.58 -3.09 17.86
C TYR A 167 9.06 -2.67 17.93
N VAL A 168 9.94 -3.39 17.24
CA VAL A 168 11.39 -3.13 17.24
C VAL A 168 11.70 -1.74 16.65
N THR A 169 10.99 -1.35 15.59
CA THR A 169 11.12 0.00 15.02
C THR A 169 10.68 1.07 16.02
N GLY A 170 9.59 0.84 16.76
CA GLY A 170 9.17 1.71 17.86
C GLY A 170 10.26 1.88 18.90
N MET A 171 10.91 0.79 19.30
CA MET A 171 12.07 0.82 20.21
C MET A 171 13.24 1.61 19.62
N HIS A 172 13.59 1.41 18.35
CA HIS A 172 14.67 2.15 17.69
C HIS A 172 14.39 3.66 17.52
N ARG A 173 13.12 4.06 17.51
CA ARG A 173 12.73 5.47 17.32
C ARG A 173 12.64 6.27 18.60
N ILE A 174 12.79 5.66 19.76
CA ILE A 174 12.65 6.35 21.04
C ILE A 174 13.59 7.57 21.20
N ALA A 175 14.80 7.49 20.66
CA ALA A 175 15.77 8.59 20.72
C ALA A 175 15.42 9.73 19.75
N ASP A 176 14.69 9.42 18.67
CA ASP A 176 14.36 10.35 17.59
C ASP A 176 13.02 11.02 17.85
N ASP A 177 11.98 10.23 18.10
CA ASP A 177 10.60 10.68 18.24
C ASP A 177 9.86 9.79 19.25
N PHE A 178 9.63 10.33 20.44
CA PHE A 178 8.95 9.65 21.54
C PHE A 178 7.49 9.34 21.22
N GLU A 179 6.77 10.29 20.61
CA GLU A 179 5.37 10.15 20.24
C GLU A 179 5.16 9.08 19.17
N LEU A 180 6.05 9.04 18.17
CA LEU A 180 6.06 7.98 17.16
C LEU A 180 6.41 6.62 17.76
N ALA A 181 7.42 6.54 18.63
CA ALA A 181 7.76 5.30 19.32
C ALA A 181 6.56 4.72 20.10
N TYR A 182 5.86 5.57 20.86
CA TYR A 182 4.65 5.18 21.57
C TYR A 182 3.56 4.68 20.62
N THR A 183 3.35 5.41 19.52
CA THR A 183 2.37 5.08 18.49
C THR A 183 2.66 3.73 17.83
N LEU A 184 3.93 3.45 17.53
CA LEU A 184 4.36 2.18 16.93
C LEU A 184 4.17 1.00 17.87
N LEU A 185 4.40 1.16 19.18
CA LEU A 185 4.12 0.10 20.17
C LEU A 185 2.62 -0.21 20.30
N VAL A 186 1.74 0.80 20.20
CA VAL A 186 0.29 0.56 20.12
C VAL A 186 -0.05 -0.13 18.80
N ALA A 187 0.52 0.34 17.69
CA ALA A 187 0.26 -0.18 16.36
C ALA A 187 0.70 -1.63 16.18
N SER A 188 1.77 -2.08 16.86
CA SER A 188 2.21 -3.48 16.78
C SER A 188 1.15 -4.44 17.31
N ILE A 189 0.43 -4.09 18.37
CA ILE A 189 -0.70 -4.89 18.87
C ILE A 189 -1.94 -4.67 18.00
N GLU A 190 -2.24 -3.42 17.62
CA GLU A 190 -3.41 -3.07 16.81
C GLU A 190 -3.43 -3.81 15.46
N SER A 191 -2.28 -3.95 14.81
CA SER A 191 -2.13 -4.70 13.55
C SER A 191 -2.53 -6.17 13.70
N LEU A 192 -2.20 -6.81 14.83
CA LEU A 192 -2.63 -8.18 15.10
C LEU A 192 -4.12 -8.26 15.38
N ALA A 193 -4.65 -7.34 16.21
CA ALA A 193 -6.06 -7.27 16.51
C ALA A 193 -6.90 -7.14 15.23
N GLN A 194 -6.54 -6.21 14.34
CA GLN A 194 -7.30 -5.99 13.11
C GLN A 194 -7.35 -7.21 12.18
N ASN A 195 -6.26 -7.99 12.13
CA ASN A 195 -6.09 -9.08 11.18
C ASN A 195 -6.49 -10.46 11.75
N PHE A 196 -6.48 -10.65 13.07
CA PHE A 196 -6.57 -11.98 13.70
C PHE A 196 -7.46 -12.06 14.95
N ASP A 197 -8.17 -11.00 15.35
CA ASP A 197 -9.03 -11.07 16.55
C ASP A 197 -10.35 -11.85 16.37
N GLY A 198 -10.67 -12.28 15.14
CA GLY A 198 -11.90 -13.00 14.81
C GLY A 198 -13.19 -12.24 15.15
N HIS A 199 -13.11 -10.97 15.56
CA HIS A 199 -14.21 -10.26 16.17
C HIS A 199 -15.02 -9.49 15.13
N GLN A 200 -16.24 -9.96 14.86
CA GLN A 200 -17.24 -9.18 14.15
C GLN A 200 -17.91 -8.22 15.14
N SER A 201 -17.76 -6.92 14.90
CA SER A 201 -18.39 -5.91 15.75
C SER A 201 -19.91 -5.99 15.65
N THR A 202 -20.60 -6.04 16.78
CA THR A 202 -22.06 -6.09 16.82
C THR A 202 -22.67 -4.68 16.96
N TRP A 203 -23.95 -4.51 16.63
CA TRP A 203 -24.63 -3.21 16.77
C TRP A 203 -24.77 -2.78 18.24
N GLU A 204 -24.71 -3.74 19.16
CA GLU A 204 -24.66 -3.53 20.61
C GLU A 204 -23.35 -2.85 21.05
N ASP A 205 -22.28 -3.06 20.30
CA ASP A 205 -20.97 -2.48 20.56
C ASP A 205 -20.81 -1.04 20.06
N TYR A 206 -21.79 -0.52 19.32
CA TYR A 206 -21.75 0.82 18.76
C TYR A 206 -21.89 1.91 19.85
N ASP A 207 -21.34 3.10 19.59
CA ASP A 207 -21.45 4.22 20.54
C ASP A 207 -22.92 4.54 20.82
N GLN A 208 -23.34 4.54 22.10
CA GLN A 208 -24.75 4.66 22.47
C GLN A 208 -25.39 5.97 22.00
N ASN A 209 -24.64 7.07 21.95
CA ASN A 209 -25.20 8.35 21.52
C ASN A 209 -25.45 8.35 20.01
N LYS A 210 -24.50 7.83 19.23
CA LYS A 210 -24.66 7.68 17.77
C LYS A 210 -25.70 6.62 17.42
N LYS A 211 -25.73 5.50 18.15
CA LYS A 211 -26.70 4.41 18.01
C LYS A 211 -28.13 4.93 18.08
N LYS A 212 -28.44 5.75 19.10
CA LYS A 212 -29.77 6.35 19.27
C LYS A 212 -30.20 7.19 18.07
N ILE A 213 -29.30 8.04 17.55
CA ILE A 213 -29.59 8.91 16.40
C ILE A 213 -29.89 8.06 15.14
N ILE A 214 -29.10 7.01 14.92
CA ILE A 214 -29.23 6.15 13.74
C ILE A 214 -30.46 5.25 13.86
N ASP A 215 -30.69 4.61 15.01
CA ASP A 215 -31.88 3.80 15.24
C ASP A 215 -33.17 4.63 15.16
N GLU A 216 -33.12 5.90 15.55
CA GLU A 216 -34.23 6.84 15.35
C GLU A 216 -34.43 7.19 13.88
N ALA A 217 -33.37 7.40 13.10
CA ALA A 217 -33.45 7.62 11.65
C ALA A 217 -33.92 6.39 10.86
N LEU A 218 -33.69 5.19 11.40
CA LEU A 218 -34.13 3.92 10.82
C LEU A 218 -35.55 3.51 11.23
N LYS A 219 -36.22 4.27 12.11
CA LYS A 219 -37.62 3.99 12.48
C LYS A 219 -38.53 4.06 11.26
N GLY A 220 -39.21 2.94 10.97
CA GLY A 220 -40.14 2.83 9.86
C GLY A 220 -39.53 2.28 8.57
N CYS A 221 -38.22 1.99 8.54
CA CYS A 221 -37.59 1.23 7.48
C CYS A 221 -37.87 -0.28 7.64
N GLU A 222 -37.80 -1.02 6.54
CA GLU A 222 -37.83 -2.49 6.59
C GLU A 222 -36.61 -3.03 7.38
N GLU A 223 -36.82 -4.14 8.09
CA GLU A 223 -35.80 -4.73 8.97
C GLU A 223 -34.53 -5.11 8.19
N ASP A 224 -34.67 -5.62 6.97
CA ASP A 224 -33.54 -6.00 6.10
C ASP A 224 -32.68 -4.79 5.70
N ILE A 225 -33.31 -3.64 5.44
CA ILE A 225 -32.61 -2.38 5.15
C ILE A 225 -31.91 -1.87 6.41
N SER A 226 -32.59 -1.94 7.56
CA SER A 226 -32.04 -1.50 8.84
C SER A 226 -30.81 -2.32 9.24
N VAL A 227 -30.84 -3.64 9.06
CA VAL A 227 -29.68 -4.52 9.30
C VAL A 227 -28.53 -4.17 8.36
N LYS A 228 -28.79 -4.03 7.05
CA LYS A 228 -27.75 -3.66 6.06
C LYS A 228 -27.09 -2.32 6.37
N VAL A 229 -27.85 -1.32 6.80
CA VAL A 229 -27.31 -0.01 7.19
C VAL A 229 -26.47 -0.12 8.47
N ARG A 230 -26.92 -0.87 9.47
CA ARG A 230 -26.16 -1.12 10.70
C ARG A 230 -24.84 -1.83 10.40
N GLU A 231 -24.87 -2.88 9.58
CA GLU A 231 -23.68 -3.62 9.14
C GLU A 231 -22.72 -2.73 8.34
N ALA A 232 -23.23 -1.91 7.42
CA ALA A 232 -22.43 -0.96 6.65
C ALA A 232 -21.74 0.06 7.58
N ILE A 233 -22.43 0.60 8.57
CA ILE A 233 -21.86 1.55 9.53
C ILE A 233 -20.81 0.88 10.43
N LEU A 234 -21.08 -0.35 10.90
CA LEU A 234 -20.13 -1.13 11.69
C LEU A 234 -18.84 -1.42 10.91
N SER A 235 -18.93 -1.64 9.60
CA SER A 235 -17.76 -1.87 8.74
C SER A 235 -16.85 -0.64 8.56
N ILE A 236 -17.33 0.56 8.87
CA ILE A 236 -16.62 1.83 8.60
C ILE A 236 -16.03 2.46 9.88
N GLU A 237 -16.56 2.17 11.07
CA GLU A 237 -16.28 3.02 12.23
C GLU A 237 -15.05 2.62 13.07
N HIS A 238 -14.15 3.58 13.32
CA HIS A 238 -12.96 3.45 14.20
C HIS A 238 -13.26 3.09 15.67
N THR A 239 -14.49 3.28 16.15
CA THR A 239 -14.86 2.93 17.54
C THR A 239 -14.80 1.41 17.78
N SER A 240 -15.05 0.63 16.72
CA SER A 240 -14.82 -0.83 16.72
C SER A 240 -13.35 -1.17 16.95
N LEU A 241 -12.43 -0.48 16.25
CA LEU A 241 -10.98 -0.76 16.29
C LEU A 241 -10.40 -0.60 17.69
N ARG A 242 -10.84 0.43 18.43
CA ARG A 242 -10.40 0.64 19.82
C ARG A 242 -10.83 -0.50 20.74
N LYS A 243 -12.09 -0.95 20.64
CA LYS A 243 -12.61 -2.07 21.45
C LYS A 243 -11.91 -3.38 21.07
N ARG A 244 -11.75 -3.63 19.77
CA ARG A 244 -11.03 -4.77 19.20
C ARG A 244 -9.58 -4.83 19.71
N PHE A 245 -8.86 -3.72 19.63
CA PHE A 245 -7.51 -3.59 20.21
C PHE A 245 -7.47 -3.95 21.70
N GLN A 246 -8.39 -3.39 22.49
CA GLN A 246 -8.44 -3.64 23.92
C GLN A 246 -8.77 -5.10 24.24
N ALA A 247 -9.79 -5.67 23.59
CA ALA A 247 -10.22 -7.04 23.76
C ALA A 247 -9.11 -8.02 23.39
N PHE A 248 -8.50 -7.83 22.21
CA PHE A 248 -7.39 -8.64 21.74
C PHE A 248 -6.20 -8.61 22.71
N ALA A 249 -5.81 -7.41 23.18
CA ALA A 249 -4.74 -7.29 24.16
C ALA A 249 -5.07 -8.05 25.45
N LEU A 250 -6.26 -7.86 26.02
CA LEU A 250 -6.67 -8.50 27.28
C LEU A 250 -6.77 -10.03 27.17
N GLU A 251 -7.21 -10.56 26.03
CA GLU A 251 -7.26 -12.01 25.76
C GLU A 251 -5.87 -12.66 25.73
N HIS A 252 -4.86 -11.88 25.33
CA HIS A 252 -3.48 -12.32 25.18
C HIS A 252 -2.58 -11.89 26.34
N VAL A 253 -3.13 -11.33 27.42
CA VAL A 253 -2.40 -11.18 28.68
C VAL A 253 -2.64 -12.39 29.57
N SER A 254 -1.61 -13.20 29.77
CA SER A 254 -1.65 -14.37 30.65
C SER A 254 -1.46 -13.97 32.13
N PRO A 255 -1.76 -14.87 33.09
CA PRO A 255 -1.49 -14.61 34.50
C PRO A 255 -0.02 -14.31 34.84
N THR A 256 0.94 -14.81 34.05
CA THR A 256 2.39 -14.60 34.32
C THR A 256 2.80 -13.14 34.18
N PHE A 257 2.11 -12.37 33.34
CA PHE A 257 2.31 -10.93 33.19
C PHE A 257 2.16 -10.15 34.51
N PHE A 258 1.26 -10.61 35.39
CA PHE A 258 0.98 -9.96 36.68
C PHE A 258 1.71 -10.62 37.86
N ARG A 259 2.54 -11.63 37.59
CA ARG A 259 3.24 -12.46 38.59
C ARG A 259 4.74 -12.47 38.28
N GLU A 260 5.27 -13.56 37.73
CA GLU A 260 6.69 -13.79 37.53
C GLU A 260 7.34 -12.69 36.66
N GLU A 261 6.63 -12.22 35.63
CA GLU A 261 7.14 -11.13 34.77
C GLU A 261 7.11 -9.76 35.47
N ALA A 262 6.31 -9.60 36.53
CA ALA A 262 6.18 -8.36 37.27
C ALA A 262 7.28 -8.20 38.34
N ASP A 263 7.98 -9.27 38.73
CA ASP A 263 9.03 -9.25 39.76
C ASP A 263 10.18 -8.26 39.42
N PHE A 264 10.46 -8.08 38.13
CA PHE A 264 11.54 -7.21 37.65
C PHE A 264 11.08 -5.79 37.28
N ALA A 265 9.76 -5.55 37.32
CA ALA A 265 9.12 -4.31 36.90
C ALA A 265 8.99 -3.29 38.04
N ILE A 266 9.03 -2.00 37.68
CA ILE A 266 8.84 -0.91 38.64
C ILE A 266 7.40 -0.40 38.48
N ASN A 267 6.64 -0.44 39.57
CA ASN A 267 5.21 -0.10 39.60
C ASN A 267 4.42 -0.81 38.47
N PRO A 268 4.31 -2.15 38.49
CA PRO A 268 3.58 -2.88 37.47
C PRO A 268 2.12 -2.45 37.43
N ILE A 269 1.53 -2.38 36.23
CA ILE A 269 0.13 -2.03 36.09
C ILE A 269 -0.78 -3.13 36.64
N SER A 270 -1.82 -2.74 37.39
CA SER A 270 -2.78 -3.71 37.92
C SER A 270 -3.72 -4.23 36.82
N ARG A 271 -4.21 -5.47 37.00
CA ARG A 271 -5.17 -6.10 36.08
C ARG A 271 -6.46 -5.28 35.90
N LEU A 272 -6.96 -4.68 36.97
CA LEU A 272 -8.21 -3.91 36.95
C LEU A 272 -8.04 -2.55 36.25
N ASP A 273 -6.81 -2.02 36.20
CA ASP A 273 -6.50 -0.74 35.58
C ASP A 273 -6.08 -0.84 34.11
N LEU A 274 -5.60 -2.03 33.71
CA LEU A 274 -5.13 -2.29 32.35
C LEU A 274 -6.15 -1.91 31.27
N PRO A 275 -7.46 -2.20 31.38
CA PRO A 275 -8.44 -1.77 30.40
C PRO A 275 -8.44 -0.25 30.21
N THR A 276 -8.41 0.52 31.30
CA THR A 276 -8.40 1.99 31.24
C THR A 276 -7.12 2.51 30.60
N ALA A 277 -5.98 1.91 30.90
CA ALA A 277 -4.70 2.35 30.37
C ALA A 277 -4.52 2.00 28.88
N LEU A 278 -4.98 0.81 28.44
CA LEU A 278 -5.05 0.43 27.02
C LEU A 278 -5.90 1.40 26.21
N ASN A 279 -7.05 1.78 26.75
CA ASN A 279 -7.91 2.77 26.16
C ASN A 279 -7.18 4.12 25.98
N ASN A 280 -6.53 4.60 27.04
CA ASN A 280 -5.77 5.86 26.97
C ASN A 280 -4.64 5.77 25.93
N ALA A 281 -3.92 4.65 25.85
CA ALA A 281 -2.86 4.43 24.87
C ALA A 281 -3.37 4.49 23.42
N TYR A 282 -4.50 3.82 23.13
CA TYR A 282 -5.14 3.88 21.82
C TYR A 282 -5.57 5.30 21.45
N GLN A 283 -6.20 6.02 22.38
CA GLN A 283 -6.61 7.41 22.15
C GLN A 283 -5.42 8.32 21.89
N ALA A 284 -4.30 8.12 22.58
CA ALA A 284 -3.07 8.87 22.37
C ALA A 284 -2.54 8.64 20.95
N ARG A 285 -2.43 7.37 20.53
CA ARG A 285 -2.04 6.99 19.17
C ARG A 285 -2.96 7.59 18.11
N SER A 286 -4.27 7.45 18.27
CA SER A 286 -5.25 7.98 17.31
C SER A 286 -5.14 9.50 17.17
N LYS A 287 -5.02 10.24 18.28
CA LYS A 287 -4.85 11.69 18.26
C LYS A 287 -3.52 12.13 17.64
N TYR A 288 -2.44 11.37 17.82
CA TYR A 288 -1.17 11.66 17.16
C TYR A 288 -1.27 11.44 15.65
N VAL A 289 -1.80 10.29 15.20
CA VAL A 289 -1.89 9.96 13.77
C VAL A 289 -2.81 10.91 13.01
N HIS A 290 -3.97 11.28 13.57
CA HIS A 290 -4.95 12.09 12.86
C HIS A 290 -4.77 13.60 13.03
N ASN A 291 -4.25 14.05 14.18
CA ASN A 291 -4.20 15.47 14.53
C ASN A 291 -2.80 15.94 14.98
N LEU A 292 -1.77 15.08 14.94
CA LEU A 292 -0.41 15.37 15.42
C LEU A 292 -0.36 15.94 16.85
N ILE A 293 -1.34 15.54 17.68
CA ILE A 293 -1.42 15.98 19.08
C ILE A 293 -0.34 15.26 19.88
N LYS A 294 0.54 16.03 20.51
CA LYS A 294 1.62 15.51 21.36
C LYS A 294 1.09 14.74 22.56
N LEU A 295 1.88 13.77 23.01
CA LEU A 295 1.59 13.01 24.21
C LEU A 295 1.66 13.91 25.47
N PRO A 296 0.90 13.57 26.53
CA PRO A 296 1.07 14.22 27.82
C PRO A 296 2.53 14.17 28.31
N LYS A 297 3.10 15.32 28.69
CA LYS A 297 4.50 15.44 29.14
C LYS A 297 4.84 14.53 30.33
N GLN A 298 3.86 14.15 31.14
CA GLN A 298 4.05 13.23 32.26
C GLN A 298 4.57 11.86 31.80
N LEU A 299 4.22 11.42 30.59
CA LEU A 299 4.69 10.14 30.03
C LEU A 299 6.19 10.16 29.71
N THR A 300 6.75 11.31 29.32
CA THR A 300 8.19 11.44 29.04
C THR A 300 9.02 11.52 30.33
N LEU A 301 8.39 11.94 31.43
CA LEU A 301 9.06 12.09 32.73
C LEU A 301 9.18 10.77 33.50
N ALA A 302 8.29 9.81 33.26
CA ALA A 302 8.26 8.53 33.95
C ALA A 302 9.55 7.72 33.69
N LYS A 303 10.27 7.40 34.77
CA LYS A 303 11.53 6.66 34.72
C LYS A 303 11.28 5.20 35.12
N TYR A 304 11.40 4.27 34.17
CA TYR A 304 11.25 2.82 34.35
C TYR A 304 9.90 2.32 34.91
N SER A 305 9.03 3.21 35.37
CA SER A 305 7.68 2.90 35.86
C SER A 305 6.80 2.45 34.70
N GLU A 306 5.95 1.45 34.87
CA GLU A 306 5.08 0.96 33.79
C GLU A 306 3.83 1.80 33.57
N PHE A 307 3.37 2.47 34.63
CA PHE A 307 2.29 3.42 34.53
C PHE A 307 2.64 4.75 35.19
N CYS A 308 1.90 5.78 34.80
CA CYS A 308 1.80 7.05 35.51
C CYS A 308 0.34 7.47 35.64
N ILE A 309 0.06 8.42 36.52
CA ILE A 309 -1.29 8.95 36.73
C ILE A 309 -1.39 10.31 36.07
N ILE A 310 -2.39 10.48 35.20
CA ILE A 310 -2.69 11.75 34.52
C ILE A 310 -4.19 11.98 34.64
N LYS A 311 -4.58 13.06 35.33
CA LYS A 311 -5.99 13.40 35.61
C LYS A 311 -6.76 12.22 36.21
N ASP A 312 -6.19 11.63 37.27
CA ASP A 312 -6.73 10.49 38.02
C ASP A 312 -6.95 9.19 37.22
N LYS A 313 -6.41 9.12 36.00
CA LYS A 313 -6.41 7.90 35.18
C LYS A 313 -5.00 7.35 35.08
N ARG A 314 -4.89 6.03 35.10
CA ARG A 314 -3.62 5.34 34.82
C ARG A 314 -3.37 5.29 33.32
N TRP A 315 -2.14 5.62 32.95
CA TRP A 315 -1.64 5.59 31.58
C TRP A 315 -0.42 4.67 31.53
N LEU A 316 -0.32 3.87 30.47
CA LEU A 316 0.90 3.11 30.18
C LEU A 316 2.00 4.07 29.74
N THR A 317 3.15 3.98 30.39
CA THR A 317 4.39 4.60 29.92
C THR A 317 4.96 3.78 28.76
N LEU A 318 6.05 4.24 28.14
CA LEU A 318 6.75 3.43 27.13
C LEU A 318 7.24 2.09 27.69
N GLN A 319 7.80 2.06 28.90
CA GLN A 319 8.24 0.80 29.54
C GLN A 319 7.08 -0.17 29.72
N GLY A 320 5.95 0.30 30.27
CA GLY A 320 4.79 -0.55 30.50
C GLY A 320 4.16 -1.02 29.18
N LEU A 321 4.07 -0.12 28.20
CA LEU A 321 3.52 -0.45 26.89
C LEU A 321 4.41 -1.45 26.13
N SER A 322 5.74 -1.34 26.20
CA SER A 322 6.61 -2.30 25.54
C SER A 322 6.53 -3.68 26.18
N ARG A 323 6.53 -3.76 27.53
CA ARG A 323 6.38 -5.05 28.23
C ARG A 323 5.06 -5.70 27.84
N LEU A 324 3.98 -4.93 27.86
CA LEU A 324 2.65 -5.38 27.45
C LEU A 324 2.61 -5.85 26.00
N ALA A 325 3.11 -5.03 25.06
CA ALA A 325 3.12 -5.37 23.63
C ALA A 325 3.93 -6.64 23.36
N ARG A 326 5.12 -6.74 23.95
CA ARG A 326 5.97 -7.92 23.84
C ARG A 326 5.27 -9.16 24.39
N HIS A 327 4.65 -9.07 25.58
CA HIS A 327 3.90 -10.17 26.19
C HIS A 327 2.73 -10.62 25.30
N VAL A 328 1.89 -9.68 24.84
CA VAL A 328 0.73 -9.95 23.98
C VAL A 328 1.15 -10.64 22.69
N ILE A 329 2.19 -10.15 22.02
CA ILE A 329 2.68 -10.74 20.76
C ILE A 329 3.25 -12.15 21.01
N ILE A 330 4.02 -12.36 22.09
CA ILE A 330 4.53 -13.69 22.45
C ILE A 330 3.37 -14.66 22.71
N GLN A 331 2.40 -14.27 23.53
CA GLN A 331 1.25 -15.12 23.84
C GLN A 331 0.42 -15.41 22.60
N PHE A 332 0.22 -14.44 21.72
CA PHE A 332 -0.45 -14.65 20.44
C PHE A 332 0.27 -15.72 19.62
N VAL A 333 1.58 -15.58 19.40
CA VAL A 333 2.39 -16.54 18.65
C VAL A 333 2.33 -17.94 19.25
N MET A 334 2.58 -18.07 20.55
CA MET A 334 2.67 -19.38 21.22
C MET A 334 1.31 -20.10 21.32
N LYS A 335 0.18 -19.40 21.14
CA LYS A 335 -1.16 -20.01 21.07
C LYS A 335 -1.52 -20.54 19.68
N GLN A 336 -0.83 -20.11 18.63
CA GLN A 336 -1.14 -20.54 17.26
C GLN A 336 -0.62 -21.95 16.99
N GLU A 337 -1.30 -22.67 16.10
CA GLU A 337 -0.83 -23.94 15.58
C GLU A 337 0.31 -23.75 14.57
N THR A 338 1.20 -24.75 14.51
CA THR A 338 2.30 -24.78 13.55
C THR A 338 2.02 -25.79 12.45
N VAL A 339 2.41 -25.44 11.23
CA VAL A 339 2.34 -26.28 10.03
C VAL A 339 3.76 -26.52 9.55
N GLU A 340 4.13 -27.78 9.31
CA GLU A 340 5.48 -28.12 8.83
C GLU A 340 5.65 -27.88 7.33
N ASN A 341 4.62 -28.15 6.50
CA ASN A 341 4.64 -27.90 5.06
C ASN A 341 3.35 -27.23 4.59
N GLU A 342 3.47 -26.15 3.81
CA GLU A 342 2.37 -25.32 3.33
C GLU A 342 2.70 -24.78 1.92
N PRO A 343 2.48 -25.58 0.86
CA PRO A 343 2.73 -25.13 -0.51
C PRO A 343 1.97 -23.84 -0.83
N TYR A 344 2.70 -22.78 -1.21
CA TYR A 344 2.16 -21.44 -1.41
C TYR A 344 2.89 -20.72 -2.56
N ASP A 345 2.18 -20.00 -3.43
CA ASP A 345 2.81 -19.21 -4.49
C ASP A 345 3.38 -17.90 -3.93
N TYR A 346 4.65 -17.93 -3.54
CA TYR A 346 5.40 -16.77 -3.07
C TYR A 346 6.17 -16.06 -4.20
N SER A 347 5.86 -16.32 -5.48
CA SER A 347 6.62 -15.77 -6.62
C SER A 347 6.77 -14.26 -6.58
N LEU A 348 5.73 -13.52 -6.15
CA LEU A 348 5.75 -12.06 -6.02
C LEU A 348 6.38 -11.54 -4.72
N GLU A 349 6.64 -12.43 -3.75
CA GLU A 349 7.22 -12.10 -2.45
C GLU A 349 8.74 -12.26 -2.40
N ARG A 350 9.34 -12.77 -3.49
CA ARG A 350 10.80 -12.90 -3.59
C ARG A 350 11.45 -11.52 -3.57
N SER A 351 12.64 -11.44 -2.97
CA SER A 351 13.41 -10.19 -2.93
C SER A 351 13.76 -9.71 -4.35
N ASN A 352 13.79 -8.39 -4.53
CA ASN A 352 14.23 -7.72 -5.75
C ASN A 352 13.36 -7.96 -7.01
N ILE A 353 12.11 -8.40 -6.87
CA ILE A 353 11.16 -8.44 -7.99
C ILE A 353 10.47 -7.09 -8.15
N LEU A 354 10.54 -6.55 -9.36
CA LEU A 354 9.77 -5.38 -9.77
C LEU A 354 8.70 -5.83 -10.76
N GLN A 355 7.43 -5.54 -10.45
CA GLN A 355 6.36 -5.64 -11.45
C GLN A 355 6.39 -4.39 -12.32
N VAL A 356 6.58 -4.59 -13.62
CA VAL A 356 6.48 -3.53 -14.63
C VAL A 356 5.35 -3.86 -15.58
N HIS A 357 4.55 -2.86 -15.93
CA HIS A 357 3.59 -3.01 -17.02
C HIS A 357 4.33 -2.95 -18.35
N LEU A 358 4.15 -3.95 -19.19
CA LEU A 358 4.69 -3.93 -20.54
C LEU A 358 4.05 -2.78 -21.33
N ALA A 359 4.86 -2.11 -22.14
CA ALA A 359 4.38 -1.07 -23.04
C ALA A 359 3.30 -1.63 -23.98
N PRO A 360 2.29 -0.82 -24.39
CA PRO A 360 1.15 -1.28 -25.18
C PRO A 360 1.51 -2.11 -26.41
N GLN A 361 2.64 -1.81 -27.08
CA GLN A 361 3.04 -2.51 -28.30
C GLN A 361 3.23 -4.02 -28.15
N TYR A 362 3.46 -4.52 -26.92
CA TYR A 362 3.71 -5.94 -26.67
C TYR A 362 2.45 -6.78 -26.48
N TRP A 363 1.30 -6.17 -26.20
CA TRP A 363 0.09 -6.91 -25.82
C TRP A 363 -1.19 -6.45 -26.51
N ILE A 364 -1.25 -5.21 -27.02
CA ILE A 364 -2.48 -4.65 -27.57
C ILE A 364 -3.00 -5.41 -28.80
N ALA A 365 -2.09 -5.98 -29.60
CA ALA A 365 -2.40 -6.76 -30.81
C ALA A 365 -2.86 -8.20 -30.53
N ALA A 366 -2.70 -8.71 -29.31
CA ALA A 366 -3.18 -10.05 -28.97
C ALA A 366 -4.71 -10.04 -28.85
N PRO A 367 -5.47 -10.91 -29.54
CA PRO A 367 -6.92 -10.96 -29.36
C PRO A 367 -7.30 -11.35 -27.93
N ASP A 368 -7.95 -10.42 -27.23
CA ASP A 368 -8.47 -10.63 -25.89
C ASP A 368 -9.80 -9.88 -25.77
N PHE A 369 -10.81 -10.61 -25.31
CA PHE A 369 -12.21 -10.19 -25.20
C PHE A 369 -12.78 -10.52 -23.81
N SER A 370 -11.88 -10.73 -22.83
CA SER A 370 -12.24 -10.85 -21.42
C SER A 370 -12.85 -9.54 -20.89
N GLU A 371 -13.48 -9.60 -19.72
CA GLU A 371 -14.10 -8.42 -19.11
C GLU A 371 -13.06 -7.33 -18.81
N GLY A 372 -13.26 -6.13 -19.36
CA GLY A 372 -12.34 -5.01 -19.24
C GLY A 372 -11.26 -4.94 -20.33
N ALA A 373 -11.14 -5.95 -21.19
CA ALA A 373 -10.16 -5.97 -22.27
C ALA A 373 -10.37 -4.83 -23.27
N GLY A 374 -11.62 -4.42 -23.52
CA GLY A 374 -11.93 -3.32 -24.44
C GLY A 374 -11.39 -1.98 -23.93
N ILE A 375 -11.50 -1.76 -22.61
CA ILE A 375 -10.96 -0.56 -21.94
C ILE A 375 -9.44 -0.55 -22.05
N GLN A 376 -8.79 -1.65 -21.64
CA GLN A 376 -7.33 -1.75 -21.69
C GLN A 376 -6.80 -1.50 -23.10
N LYS A 377 -7.41 -2.10 -24.12
CA LYS A 377 -7.00 -1.90 -25.51
C LYS A 377 -7.22 -0.48 -25.99
N LEU A 378 -8.32 0.17 -25.63
CA LEU A 378 -8.52 1.57 -25.96
C LEU A 378 -7.45 2.46 -25.29
N GLU A 379 -7.17 2.28 -24.00
CA GLU A 379 -6.13 3.03 -23.28
C GLU A 379 -4.73 2.81 -23.87
N GLY A 380 -4.40 1.57 -24.20
CA GLY A 380 -3.13 1.22 -24.85
C GLY A 380 -2.98 1.92 -26.20
N PHE A 381 -4.04 1.93 -27.01
CA PHE A 381 -4.03 2.61 -28.31
C PHE A 381 -3.92 4.13 -28.15
N LEU A 382 -4.67 4.73 -27.22
CA LEU A 382 -4.59 6.16 -26.93
C LEU A 382 -3.20 6.56 -26.47
N SER A 383 -2.52 5.71 -25.68
CA SER A 383 -1.15 5.94 -25.25
C SER A 383 -0.17 5.98 -26.44
N GLN A 384 -0.26 5.01 -27.36
CA GLN A 384 0.54 5.03 -28.59
C GLN A 384 0.21 6.21 -29.50
N LEU A 385 -1.07 6.55 -29.63
CA LEU A 385 -1.53 7.68 -30.43
C LEU A 385 -0.98 9.01 -29.89
N LYS A 386 -0.96 9.19 -28.56
CA LYS A 386 -0.34 10.35 -27.92
C LYS A 386 1.11 10.49 -28.37
N GLU A 387 1.91 9.43 -28.27
CA GLU A 387 3.33 9.46 -28.64
C GLU A 387 3.53 9.84 -30.11
N CYS A 388 2.69 9.33 -31.00
CA CYS A 388 2.73 9.69 -32.42
C CYS A 388 2.34 11.16 -32.67
N LEU A 389 1.35 11.69 -31.96
CA LEU A 389 0.89 13.07 -32.12
C LEU A 389 1.84 14.10 -31.49
N THR A 390 2.62 13.70 -30.48
CA THR A 390 3.65 14.55 -29.85
C THR A 390 5.02 14.46 -30.51
N ASN A 391 5.12 13.85 -31.69
CA ASN A 391 6.38 13.64 -32.43
C ASN A 391 7.49 12.97 -31.61
N THR A 392 7.13 12.03 -30.73
CA THR A 392 8.12 11.27 -29.96
C THR A 392 8.98 10.42 -30.91
N PRO A 393 10.32 10.40 -30.77
CA PRO A 393 11.18 9.61 -31.64
C PRO A 393 10.79 8.14 -31.68
N ASN A 394 10.72 7.55 -32.87
CA ASN A 394 10.34 6.14 -33.11
C ASN A 394 8.93 5.73 -32.65
N ALA A 395 8.05 6.69 -32.34
CA ALA A 395 6.67 6.38 -32.00
C ALA A 395 5.95 5.73 -33.18
N SER A 396 5.28 4.62 -32.92
CA SER A 396 4.46 3.92 -33.91
C SER A 396 3.21 3.35 -33.26
N VAL A 397 2.15 3.25 -34.03
CA VAL A 397 0.91 2.61 -33.60
C VAL A 397 0.94 1.15 -34.05
N THR A 398 0.66 0.23 -33.13
CA THR A 398 0.61 -1.20 -33.44
C THR A 398 -0.58 -1.52 -34.35
N ASP A 399 -0.39 -2.43 -35.31
CA ASP A 399 -1.50 -2.87 -36.17
C ASP A 399 -2.51 -3.70 -35.37
N LEU A 400 -3.74 -3.19 -35.27
CA LEU A 400 -4.86 -3.82 -34.57
C LEU A 400 -5.86 -4.48 -35.52
N THR A 401 -5.55 -4.60 -36.81
CA THR A 401 -6.45 -5.16 -37.83
C THR A 401 -7.06 -6.48 -37.39
N ASN A 402 -6.24 -7.45 -36.96
CA ASN A 402 -6.71 -8.77 -36.55
C ASN A 402 -7.67 -8.70 -35.34
N VAL A 403 -7.35 -7.88 -34.34
CA VAL A 403 -8.19 -7.69 -33.14
C VAL A 403 -9.53 -7.05 -33.52
N LEU A 404 -9.51 -6.07 -34.42
CA LEU A 404 -10.71 -5.35 -34.85
C LEU A 404 -11.59 -6.18 -35.79
N ASP A 405 -11.01 -6.98 -36.68
CA ASP A 405 -11.76 -7.92 -37.51
C ASP A 405 -12.44 -9.00 -36.64
N GLU A 406 -11.76 -9.49 -35.60
CA GLU A 406 -12.36 -10.44 -34.66
C GLU A 406 -13.45 -9.78 -33.80
N PHE A 407 -13.26 -8.52 -33.38
CA PHE A 407 -14.28 -7.74 -32.69
C PHE A 407 -15.58 -7.62 -33.49
N GLU A 408 -15.50 -7.38 -34.81
CA GLU A 408 -16.69 -7.29 -35.67
C GLU A 408 -17.56 -8.56 -35.60
N SER A 409 -16.93 -9.73 -35.48
CA SER A 409 -17.63 -11.02 -35.37
C SER A 409 -18.18 -11.30 -33.97
N ARG A 410 -17.60 -10.71 -32.92
CA ARG A 410 -17.92 -10.98 -31.51
C ARG A 410 -18.73 -9.88 -30.83
N ILE A 411 -19.01 -8.77 -31.51
CA ILE A 411 -19.64 -7.60 -30.90
C ILE A 411 -20.91 -7.93 -30.11
N ASP A 412 -21.72 -8.89 -30.55
CA ASP A 412 -23.00 -9.20 -29.89
C ASP A 412 -22.83 -9.94 -28.56
N THR A 413 -21.75 -10.71 -28.37
CA THR A 413 -21.49 -11.52 -27.16
C THR A 413 -20.79 -10.74 -26.04
N LEU A 414 -20.26 -9.55 -26.32
CA LEU A 414 -19.50 -8.74 -25.35
C LEU A 414 -20.40 -8.05 -24.31
N LYS A 415 -19.82 -7.72 -23.15
CA LYS A 415 -20.47 -6.86 -22.15
C LYS A 415 -20.60 -5.43 -22.70
N GLN A 416 -21.62 -4.68 -22.26
CA GLN A 416 -21.91 -3.33 -22.78
C GLN A 416 -20.76 -2.33 -22.59
N VAL A 417 -20.00 -2.45 -21.49
CA VAL A 417 -18.85 -1.58 -21.21
C VAL A 417 -17.73 -1.82 -22.24
N ASP A 418 -17.33 -3.08 -22.43
CA ASP A 418 -16.32 -3.44 -23.44
C ASP A 418 -16.81 -3.16 -24.86
N LYS A 419 -18.10 -3.35 -25.16
CA LYS A 419 -18.70 -3.02 -26.47
C LYS A 419 -18.43 -1.57 -26.86
N LYS A 420 -18.63 -0.61 -25.94
CA LYS A 420 -18.42 0.81 -26.22
C LYS A 420 -16.94 1.14 -26.38
N ALA A 421 -16.08 0.62 -25.50
CA ALA A 421 -14.65 0.87 -25.57
C ALA A 421 -14.02 0.31 -26.87
N PHE A 422 -14.38 -0.92 -27.26
CA PHE A 422 -13.94 -1.48 -28.54
C PHE A 422 -14.49 -0.72 -29.75
N LEU A 423 -15.72 -0.24 -29.69
CA LEU A 423 -16.29 0.53 -30.79
C LEU A 423 -15.60 1.90 -30.92
N ALA A 424 -15.26 2.56 -29.82
CA ALA A 424 -14.45 3.78 -29.84
C ALA A 424 -13.05 3.52 -30.40
N LEU A 425 -12.40 2.44 -29.96
CA LEU A 425 -11.11 1.99 -30.51
C LEU A 425 -11.21 1.76 -32.02
N TYR A 426 -12.25 1.06 -32.47
CA TYR A 426 -12.49 0.78 -33.89
C TYR A 426 -12.62 2.06 -34.71
N ILE A 427 -13.39 3.04 -34.23
CA ILE A 427 -13.57 4.33 -34.91
C ILE A 427 -12.25 5.10 -34.98
N LEU A 428 -11.57 5.25 -33.84
CA LEU A 428 -10.32 6.01 -33.76
C LEU A 428 -9.20 5.37 -34.58
N TYR A 429 -9.01 4.05 -34.46
CA TYR A 429 -7.99 3.31 -35.19
C TYR A 429 -8.16 3.50 -36.70
N ASN A 430 -9.38 3.28 -37.22
CA ASN A 430 -9.63 3.46 -38.64
C ASN A 430 -9.49 4.93 -39.04
N ALA A 431 -9.95 5.89 -38.24
CA ALA A 431 -9.84 7.31 -38.57
C ALA A 431 -8.37 7.78 -38.75
N TYR A 432 -7.47 7.39 -37.84
CA TYR A 432 -6.07 7.80 -37.86
C TYR A 432 -5.19 6.99 -38.83
N LEU A 433 -5.48 5.70 -39.06
CA LEU A 433 -4.64 4.81 -39.87
C LEU A 433 -5.21 4.49 -41.27
N ASN A 434 -6.27 5.19 -41.69
CA ASN A 434 -6.93 5.07 -43.01
C ASN A 434 -6.01 5.17 -44.24
N LYS A 435 -4.76 5.65 -44.10
CA LYS A 435 -3.82 5.87 -45.21
C LYS A 435 -2.94 4.66 -45.54
N SER A 436 -2.86 3.64 -44.68
CA SER A 436 -1.83 2.59 -44.77
C SER A 436 -2.31 1.22 -45.28
N PHE A 437 -3.55 1.09 -45.77
CA PHE A 437 -4.12 -0.22 -46.16
C PHE A 437 -4.01 -0.52 -47.67
N GLU A 438 -3.51 -1.72 -48.02
CA GLU A 438 -3.35 -2.22 -49.41
C GLU A 438 -4.68 -2.43 -50.18
N ASN A 439 -5.85 -2.33 -49.52
CA ASN A 439 -7.18 -2.43 -50.15
C ASN A 439 -8.16 -1.38 -49.57
N ARG A 440 -7.75 -0.11 -49.65
CA ARG A 440 -8.41 1.04 -49.02
C ARG A 440 -9.90 1.16 -49.33
N GLU A 441 -10.32 1.04 -50.58
CA GLU A 441 -11.73 1.28 -50.96
C GLU A 441 -12.70 0.25 -50.37
N VAL A 442 -12.33 -1.03 -50.40
CA VAL A 442 -13.15 -2.12 -49.88
C VAL A 442 -13.26 -2.00 -48.36
N ARG A 443 -12.13 -1.74 -47.69
CA ARG A 443 -12.09 -1.59 -46.24
C ARG A 443 -12.86 -0.36 -45.76
N VAL A 444 -12.72 0.78 -46.42
CA VAL A 444 -13.49 2.00 -46.10
C VAL A 444 -15.00 1.75 -46.23
N LYS A 445 -15.44 1.04 -47.28
CA LYS A 445 -16.86 0.66 -47.44
C LYS A 445 -17.35 -0.32 -46.36
N LYS A 446 -16.48 -1.23 -45.89
CA LYS A 446 -16.78 -2.17 -44.79
C LYS A 446 -16.91 -1.42 -43.46
N VAL A 447 -15.91 -0.61 -43.11
CA VAL A 447 -15.84 0.21 -41.90
C VAL A 447 -17.04 1.15 -41.79
N LYS A 448 -17.36 1.88 -42.87
CA LYS A 448 -18.53 2.79 -42.88
C LYS A 448 -19.85 2.06 -42.60
N ARG A 449 -20.05 0.88 -43.22
CA ARG A 449 -21.25 0.05 -42.98
C ARG A 449 -21.32 -0.43 -41.53
N PHE A 450 -20.18 -0.84 -40.97
CA PHE A 450 -20.10 -1.32 -39.59
C PHE A 450 -20.37 -0.19 -38.58
N ILE A 451 -19.75 0.98 -38.77
CA ILE A 451 -19.98 2.15 -37.92
C ILE A 451 -21.45 2.56 -37.97
N ALA A 452 -22.04 2.70 -39.16
CA ALA A 452 -23.46 3.09 -39.31
C ALA A 452 -24.42 2.11 -38.58
N LYS A 453 -24.10 0.81 -38.56
CA LYS A 453 -24.89 -0.20 -37.83
C LYS A 453 -24.85 0.00 -36.30
N HIS A 454 -23.79 0.58 -35.77
CA HIS A 454 -23.53 0.67 -34.33
C HIS A 454 -23.40 2.11 -33.80
N GLU A 455 -23.58 3.10 -34.65
CA GLU A 455 -23.42 4.54 -34.38
C GLU A 455 -24.20 5.00 -33.15
N ASN A 456 -25.47 4.59 -33.02
CA ASN A 456 -26.34 4.92 -31.88
C ASN A 456 -25.76 4.53 -30.50
N LYS A 457 -24.80 3.60 -30.44
CA LYS A 457 -24.14 3.19 -29.19
C LYS A 457 -23.11 4.20 -28.68
N ILE A 458 -22.61 5.08 -29.57
CA ILE A 458 -21.60 6.12 -29.30
C ILE A 458 -22.16 7.52 -29.46
N SER A 459 -23.11 7.74 -30.39
CA SER A 459 -23.74 9.05 -30.59
C SER A 459 -24.61 9.47 -29.39
N ASN A 460 -25.17 8.50 -28.65
CA ASN A 460 -25.80 8.78 -27.37
C ASN A 460 -24.77 9.25 -26.34
N PRO A 461 -25.09 10.25 -25.49
CA PRO A 461 -24.19 10.76 -24.46
C PRO A 461 -23.51 9.65 -23.63
N CYS A 462 -22.20 9.50 -23.82
CA CYS A 462 -21.35 8.52 -23.13
C CYS A 462 -19.88 8.98 -23.12
N VAL A 463 -19.08 8.40 -22.24
CA VAL A 463 -17.65 8.75 -22.11
C VAL A 463 -16.88 8.38 -23.36
N GLU A 464 -17.15 7.22 -23.94
CA GLU A 464 -16.48 6.75 -25.16
C GLU A 464 -16.80 7.66 -26.36
N GLY A 465 -18.04 8.14 -26.46
CA GLY A 465 -18.44 9.15 -27.44
C GLY A 465 -17.76 10.49 -27.22
N LEU A 466 -17.62 10.93 -25.97
CA LEU A 466 -16.87 12.14 -25.63
C LEU A 466 -15.42 12.04 -26.14
N ILE A 467 -14.76 10.91 -25.90
CA ILE A 467 -13.38 10.66 -26.36
C ILE A 467 -13.29 10.68 -27.89
N VAL A 468 -14.18 9.96 -28.57
CA VAL A 468 -14.20 9.87 -30.04
C VAL A 468 -14.45 11.23 -30.68
N THR A 469 -15.52 11.91 -30.27
CA THR A 469 -15.88 13.23 -30.79
C THR A 469 -14.76 14.24 -30.55
N SER A 470 -14.11 14.15 -29.38
CA SER A 470 -13.03 15.08 -29.06
C SER A 470 -11.79 14.86 -29.89
N LEU A 471 -11.30 13.62 -29.98
CA LEU A 471 -10.08 13.33 -30.75
C LEU A 471 -10.24 13.60 -32.24
N LEU A 472 -11.42 13.31 -32.80
CA LEU A 472 -11.69 13.52 -34.21
C LEU A 472 -12.16 14.94 -34.53
N THR A 473 -12.28 15.83 -33.52
CA THR A 473 -12.79 17.20 -33.68
C THR A 473 -14.13 17.23 -34.43
N LEU A 474 -15.02 16.29 -34.08
CA LEU A 474 -16.36 16.20 -34.66
C LEU A 474 -17.29 17.19 -33.95
N PRO A 475 -18.33 17.70 -34.63
CA PRO A 475 -19.32 18.55 -33.98
C PRO A 475 -20.07 17.76 -32.89
N PHE A 476 -20.24 18.37 -31.72
CA PHE A 476 -21.07 17.80 -30.66
C PHE A 476 -22.55 18.04 -30.95
N GLU A 477 -23.31 16.97 -31.17
CA GLU A 477 -24.78 17.03 -31.26
C GLU A 477 -25.45 17.22 -29.89
N TRP A 478 -24.70 17.04 -28.80
CA TRP A 478 -25.22 17.18 -27.43
C TRP A 478 -25.32 18.64 -27.03
N ASN A 479 -26.31 18.98 -26.22
CA ASN A 479 -26.35 20.29 -25.58
C ASN A 479 -25.12 20.52 -24.67
N ILE A 480 -24.73 21.77 -24.44
CA ILE A 480 -23.53 22.16 -23.70
C ILE A 480 -23.57 21.63 -22.26
N GLU A 481 -24.74 21.65 -21.60
CA GLU A 481 -24.89 21.12 -20.24
C GLU A 481 -24.72 19.60 -20.18
N VAL A 482 -25.12 18.89 -21.25
CA VAL A 482 -24.90 17.44 -21.36
C VAL A 482 -23.42 17.16 -21.55
N HIS A 483 -22.73 17.93 -22.40
CA HIS A 483 -21.28 17.81 -22.55
C HIS A 483 -20.54 18.05 -21.22
N ASP A 484 -20.85 19.15 -20.51
CA ASP A 484 -20.28 19.46 -19.19
C ASP A 484 -20.56 18.35 -18.16
N LYS A 485 -21.78 17.80 -18.14
CA LYS A 485 -22.14 16.68 -17.26
C LYS A 485 -21.27 15.46 -17.51
N TYR A 486 -21.08 15.06 -18.77
CA TYR A 486 -20.29 13.86 -19.11
C TYR A 486 -18.79 14.07 -18.94
N LEU A 487 -18.28 15.28 -19.16
CA LEU A 487 -16.89 15.63 -18.82
C LEU A 487 -16.66 15.51 -17.31
N LYS A 488 -17.56 16.07 -16.49
CA LYS A 488 -17.50 15.92 -15.02
C LYS A 488 -17.64 14.48 -14.57
N GLN A 489 -18.52 13.71 -15.21
CA GLN A 489 -18.67 12.28 -14.92
C GLN A 489 -17.37 11.52 -15.20
N TYR A 490 -16.71 11.79 -16.33
CA TYR A 490 -15.42 11.20 -16.68
C TYR A 490 -14.38 11.44 -15.57
N PHE A 491 -14.13 12.68 -15.17
CA PHE A 491 -13.13 12.99 -14.14
C PHE A 491 -13.45 12.39 -12.76
N ARG A 492 -14.73 12.19 -12.43
CA ARG A 492 -15.16 11.53 -11.18
C ARG A 492 -15.02 10.00 -11.21
N GLU A 493 -15.02 9.40 -12.39
CA GLU A 493 -15.08 7.93 -12.55
C GLU A 493 -13.79 7.32 -13.10
N ARG A 494 -12.90 8.09 -13.75
CA ARG A 494 -11.70 7.58 -14.46
C ARG A 494 -10.75 6.72 -13.63
N ASP A 495 -10.75 6.87 -12.30
CA ASP A 495 -9.91 6.09 -11.37
C ASP A 495 -10.61 4.86 -10.79
N LYS A 496 -11.88 4.61 -11.16
CA LYS A 496 -12.64 3.45 -10.70
C LYS A 496 -12.32 2.23 -11.57
N LYS A 497 -12.51 1.04 -11.00
CA LYS A 497 -12.36 -0.24 -11.71
C LYS A 497 -13.24 -0.26 -12.97
N LEU A 498 -12.70 -0.73 -14.09
CA LEU A 498 -13.38 -0.81 -15.39
C LEU A 498 -13.88 0.55 -15.91
N LYS A 499 -13.07 1.60 -15.76
CA LYS A 499 -13.28 2.91 -16.38
C LYS A 499 -12.04 3.31 -17.19
N ILE A 500 -12.27 4.09 -18.24
CA ILE A 500 -11.23 4.52 -19.16
C ILE A 500 -10.49 5.71 -18.55
N ARG A 501 -9.17 5.67 -18.58
CA ARG A 501 -8.27 6.78 -18.31
C ARG A 501 -7.50 7.16 -19.57
N CYS A 502 -7.92 8.25 -20.19
CA CYS A 502 -7.22 8.82 -21.33
C CYS A 502 -5.88 9.44 -20.89
N PRO A 503 -4.90 9.50 -21.80
CA PRO A 503 -3.75 10.37 -21.63
C PRO A 503 -4.15 11.82 -21.33
N ASP A 504 -3.47 12.43 -20.36
CA ASP A 504 -3.62 13.82 -19.89
C ASP A 504 -3.77 14.88 -21.00
N ILE A 505 -3.06 14.71 -22.11
CA ILE A 505 -3.16 15.61 -23.27
C ILE A 505 -4.53 15.53 -23.94
N PHE A 506 -5.12 14.34 -24.07
CA PHE A 506 -6.45 14.18 -24.64
C PHE A 506 -7.53 14.63 -23.66
N GLU A 507 -7.33 14.41 -22.35
CA GLU A 507 -8.19 14.97 -21.32
C GLU A 507 -8.26 16.49 -21.38
N SER A 508 -7.11 17.14 -21.54
CA SER A 508 -7.02 18.59 -21.72
C SER A 508 -7.69 19.04 -23.01
N GLY A 509 -7.60 18.25 -24.08
CA GLY A 509 -8.34 18.48 -25.33
C GLY A 509 -9.85 18.44 -25.13
N MET A 510 -10.37 17.46 -24.38
CA MET A 510 -11.81 17.38 -24.04
C MET A 510 -12.26 18.63 -23.25
N ILE A 511 -11.44 19.12 -22.32
CA ILE A 511 -11.72 20.34 -21.56
C ILE A 511 -11.76 21.57 -22.48
N LEU A 512 -10.75 21.75 -23.33
CA LEU A 512 -10.64 22.89 -24.25
C LEU A 512 -11.81 22.95 -25.25
N GLN A 513 -12.29 21.81 -25.71
CA GLN A 513 -13.45 21.78 -26.60
C GLN A 513 -14.75 22.19 -25.90
N LEU A 514 -14.92 21.83 -24.63
CA LEU A 514 -16.04 22.37 -23.85
C LEU A 514 -15.88 23.88 -23.64
N ALA A 515 -14.65 24.35 -23.40
CA ALA A 515 -14.35 25.77 -23.26
C ALA A 515 -14.74 26.55 -24.52
N GLU A 516 -14.43 26.03 -25.71
CA GLU A 516 -14.79 26.65 -26.99
C GLU A 516 -16.30 26.79 -27.15
N ARG A 517 -17.06 25.74 -26.80
CA ARG A 517 -18.52 25.79 -26.88
C ARG A 517 -19.12 26.83 -25.93
N TYR A 518 -18.56 27.00 -24.73
CA TYR A 518 -18.99 28.07 -23.83
C TYR A 518 -18.59 29.46 -24.34
N ARG A 519 -17.43 29.58 -25.00
CA ARG A 519 -17.00 30.84 -25.65
C ARG A 519 -17.97 31.22 -26.77
N GLU A 520 -18.32 30.28 -27.65
CA GLU A 520 -19.30 30.48 -28.74
C GLU A 520 -20.70 30.84 -28.21
N ALA A 521 -21.10 30.26 -27.07
CA ALA A 521 -22.34 30.60 -26.38
C ALA A 521 -22.29 31.95 -25.62
N GLY A 522 -21.18 32.68 -25.69
CA GLY A 522 -20.99 33.98 -25.03
C GLY A 522 -20.67 33.92 -23.53
N ASN A 523 -20.44 32.73 -22.97
CA ASN A 523 -20.09 32.55 -21.56
C ASN A 523 -18.57 32.56 -21.35
N ALA A 524 -17.97 33.75 -21.46
CA ALA A 524 -16.53 33.95 -21.34
C ALA A 524 -15.96 33.49 -19.99
N LYS A 525 -16.72 33.66 -18.89
CA LYS A 525 -16.28 33.23 -17.56
C LYS A 525 -16.10 31.71 -17.51
N LYS A 526 -17.08 30.96 -18.02
CA LYS A 526 -17.02 29.49 -18.02
C LYS A 526 -15.95 28.96 -18.97
N ALA A 527 -15.75 29.62 -20.11
CA ALA A 527 -14.66 29.30 -21.03
C ALA A 527 -13.29 29.45 -20.34
N LEU A 528 -13.08 30.57 -19.62
CA LEU A 528 -11.83 30.81 -18.88
C LEU A 528 -11.61 29.78 -17.76
N GLU A 529 -12.62 29.48 -16.94
CA GLU A 529 -12.54 28.45 -15.89
C GLU A 529 -12.11 27.08 -16.45
N LEU A 530 -12.58 26.74 -17.66
CA LEU A 530 -12.21 25.48 -18.33
C LEU A 530 -10.79 25.54 -18.91
N ILE A 531 -10.33 26.67 -19.44
CA ILE A 531 -8.93 26.82 -19.87
C ILE A 531 -7.99 26.66 -18.67
N GLU A 532 -8.30 27.29 -17.54
CA GLU A 532 -7.55 27.13 -16.29
C GLU A 532 -7.52 25.66 -15.83
N MET A 533 -8.68 24.99 -15.86
CA MET A 533 -8.76 23.55 -15.57
C MET A 533 -7.91 22.69 -16.53
N ALA A 534 -7.83 23.04 -17.82
CA ALA A 534 -6.99 22.33 -18.79
C ALA A 534 -5.50 22.49 -18.46
N VAL A 535 -5.06 23.70 -18.08
CA VAL A 535 -3.70 23.98 -17.63
C VAL A 535 -3.36 23.19 -16.37
N GLU A 536 -4.27 23.16 -15.39
CA GLU A 536 -4.10 22.39 -14.16
C GLU A 536 -4.06 20.87 -14.41
N ASN A 537 -4.76 20.39 -15.45
CA ASN A 537 -4.76 18.96 -15.83
C ASN A 537 -3.49 18.55 -16.59
N LEU A 538 -2.86 19.46 -17.35
CA LEU A 538 -1.61 19.22 -18.08
C LEU A 538 -0.59 20.33 -17.80
N PRO A 539 -0.08 20.42 -16.55
CA PRO A 539 0.75 21.54 -16.12
C PRO A 539 2.13 21.55 -16.77
N SER A 540 2.58 20.44 -17.36
CA SER A 540 3.87 20.34 -18.05
C SER A 540 3.86 21.01 -19.43
N HIS A 541 2.70 21.14 -20.08
CA HIS A 541 2.60 21.59 -21.47
C HIS A 541 2.72 23.11 -21.63
N GLN A 542 3.84 23.56 -22.18
CA GLN A 542 4.15 24.99 -22.33
C GLN A 542 3.15 25.74 -23.23
N GLY A 543 2.77 25.18 -24.39
CA GLY A 543 1.85 25.84 -25.32
C GLY A 543 0.50 26.21 -24.68
N LEU A 544 -0.13 25.26 -24.00
CA LEU A 544 -1.33 25.46 -23.19
C LEU A 544 -1.22 26.57 -22.12
N ARG A 545 -0.09 26.69 -21.41
CA ARG A 545 0.13 27.78 -20.44
C ARG A 545 0.27 29.15 -21.11
N HIS A 546 0.96 29.22 -22.26
CA HIS A 546 1.05 30.46 -23.03
C HIS A 546 -0.33 30.87 -23.56
N PHE A 547 -1.10 29.91 -24.08
CA PHE A 547 -2.46 30.15 -24.55
C PHE A 547 -3.36 30.74 -23.47
N GLU A 548 -3.30 30.23 -22.22
CA GLU A 548 -4.06 30.79 -21.11
C GLU A 548 -3.73 32.28 -20.86
N ILE A 549 -2.44 32.62 -20.85
CA ILE A 549 -1.96 34.00 -20.65
C ILE A 549 -2.48 34.91 -21.77
N GLU A 550 -2.37 34.47 -23.02
CA GLU A 550 -2.84 35.21 -24.19
C GLU A 550 -4.36 35.37 -24.17
N TYR A 551 -5.11 34.31 -23.87
CA TYR A 551 -6.56 34.33 -23.80
C TYR A 551 -7.09 35.28 -22.73
N LYS A 552 -6.40 35.38 -21.58
CA LYS A 552 -6.73 36.36 -20.51
C LYS A 552 -6.56 37.82 -20.96
N GLN A 553 -5.63 38.07 -21.89
CA GLN A 553 -5.41 39.41 -22.45
C GLN A 553 -6.40 39.70 -23.59
N GLN A 554 -6.59 38.73 -24.49
CA GLN A 554 -7.43 38.85 -25.66
C GLN A 554 -8.15 37.51 -25.95
N PRO A 555 -9.46 37.41 -25.64
CA PRO A 555 -10.23 36.21 -25.95
C PRO A 555 -10.22 35.91 -27.46
N GLN A 556 -9.80 34.69 -27.80
CA GLN A 556 -9.66 34.19 -29.17
C GLN A 556 -10.30 32.80 -29.31
N PRO A 557 -10.59 32.31 -30.53
CA PRO A 557 -11.05 30.94 -30.73
C PRO A 557 -10.10 29.91 -30.09
N ILE A 558 -10.66 28.88 -29.46
CA ILE A 558 -9.91 27.84 -28.75
C ILE A 558 -9.81 26.61 -29.66
N ASP A 559 -8.72 26.50 -30.42
CA ASP A 559 -8.41 25.29 -31.19
C ASP A 559 -7.57 24.31 -30.35
N SER A 560 -8.25 23.32 -29.77
CA SER A 560 -7.60 22.29 -28.94
C SER A 560 -6.44 21.56 -29.63
N LYS A 561 -6.47 21.39 -30.97
CA LYS A 561 -5.46 20.63 -31.70
C LYS A 561 -4.21 21.48 -31.93
N GLU A 562 -4.37 22.74 -32.30
CA GLU A 562 -3.25 23.65 -32.50
C GLU A 562 -2.54 23.96 -31.16
N ILE A 563 -3.31 24.11 -30.09
CA ILE A 563 -2.77 24.39 -28.75
C ILE A 563 -1.96 23.21 -28.19
N LEU A 564 -2.46 21.97 -28.37
CA LEU A 564 -1.86 20.76 -27.77
C LEU A 564 -0.86 20.05 -28.68
N PHE A 565 -0.95 20.25 -29.98
CA PHE A 565 -0.07 19.62 -30.97
C PHE A 565 0.43 20.68 -31.97
N PRO A 566 1.21 21.67 -31.52
CA PRO A 566 1.76 22.69 -32.40
C PRO A 566 2.61 22.01 -33.48
N LYS A 567 2.45 22.44 -34.73
CA LYS A 567 3.33 21.99 -35.82
C LYS A 567 4.71 22.58 -35.55
N ASN A 568 5.72 21.73 -35.38
CA ASN A 568 7.11 22.20 -35.29
C ASN A 568 7.52 22.83 -36.63
N GLU A 569 7.36 24.15 -36.78
CA GLU A 569 8.15 24.95 -37.71
C GLU A 569 9.50 25.22 -37.04
N GLU A 570 10.41 24.22 -37.01
CA GLU A 570 11.86 24.39 -36.78
C GLU A 570 12.52 23.02 -36.55
N ILE A 571 13.01 22.37 -37.62
CA ILE A 571 14.37 21.81 -37.74
C ILE A 571 14.70 21.77 -39.25
N ILE A 572 14.97 22.93 -39.84
CA ILE A 572 15.82 23.03 -41.04
C ILE A 572 16.84 24.12 -40.75
N THR A 573 17.95 23.72 -40.14
CA THR A 573 19.28 24.29 -40.35
C THR A 573 20.27 23.15 -40.37
#